data_AF-A0A1H4FCV4-F1
#
_entry.id   AF-A0A1H4FCV4-F1
#
_cell.length_a   1.000
_cell.length_b   1.000
_cell.length_c   1.000
_cell.angle_alpha   90.00
_cell.angle_beta   90.00
_cell.angle_gamma   90.00
#
_symmetry.space_group_name_H-M   'P 1'
#
loop_
_entity.id
_entity.type
_entity.pdbx_description
1 polymer ?
#
loop_
_entity_poly.entity_id
_entity_poly.type
_entity_poly.pdbx_seq_one_letter_code
_entity_poly.pdbx_strand_id
1 'polypeptide(L)' 'MYSIRTKRIYKAPEENDGIRILVDRLWPRGIKKESAAINAWEKEILSS' A
#
# COMPACT_ATOMS: atom_id res chain seq x y z
N MET A 1 14.43 10.17 12.97
CA MET A 1 14.46 8.73 12.62
C MET A 1 13.08 8.37 12.08
N TYR A 2 12.97 8.03 10.79
CA TYR A 2 11.68 7.72 10.17
C TYR A 2 11.30 6.27 10.46
N SER A 3 10.07 6.04 10.92
CA SER A 3 9.56 4.70 11.23
C SER A 3 8.77 4.17 10.04
N ILE A 4 9.29 3.14 9.37
CA ILE A 4 8.56 2.45 8.30
C ILE A 4 7.67 1.39 8.94
N ARG A 5 6.38 1.40 8.60
CA ARG A 5 5.40 0.42 9.08
C ARG A 5 4.85 -0.35 7.89
N THR A 6 4.76 -1.67 8.03
CA THR A 6 4.16 -2.53 7.02
C THR A 6 2.73 -2.87 7.44
N LYS A 7 1.78 -2.67 6.52
CA LYS A 7 0.36 -2.95 6.74
C LYS A 7 -0.17 -3.72 5.54
N ARG A 8 -0.94 -4.79 5.78
CA ARG A 8 -1.60 -5.53 4.70
C ARG A 8 -2.66 -4.65 4.06
N ILE A 9 -2.72 -4.66 2.73
CA ILE A 9 -3.72 -3.93 1.93
C ILE A 9 -5.17 -4.35 2.21
N TYR A 10 -5.39 -5.54 2.79
CA TYR A 10 -6.69 -5.99 3.26
C TYR A 10 -7.17 -5.28 4.55
N LYS A 11 -6.27 -4.63 5.30
CA LYS A 11 -6.67 -3.81 6.45
C LYS A 11 -7.12 -2.44 5.98
N ALA A 12 -8.21 -1.96 6.58
CA ALA A 12 -8.74 -0.63 6.31
C ALA A 12 -7.66 0.45 6.49
N PRO A 13 -7.61 1.48 5.61
CA PRO A 13 -6.80 2.67 5.86
C PRO A 13 -7.14 3.27 7.21
N GLU A 14 -6.11 3.66 7.94
CA GLU A 14 -6.25 4.51 9.12
C GLU A 14 -5.71 5.90 8.77
N GLU A 15 -6.32 6.94 9.33
CA GLU A 15 -5.90 8.34 9.14
C GLU A 15 -4.44 8.59 9.58
N ASN A 16 -3.93 7.76 10.48
CA ASN A 16 -2.57 7.84 10.99
C ASN A 16 -1.52 7.11 10.12
N ASP A 17 -1.94 6.43 9.03
CA ASP A 17 -1.00 5.75 8.12
C ASP A 17 -0.18 6.75 7.28
N GLY A 18 -0.65 8.00 7.12
CA GLY A 18 0.04 9.02 6.33
C GLY A 18 0.13 8.62 4.85
N ILE A 19 1.36 8.50 4.33
CA ILE A 19 1.60 8.14 2.92
C ILE A 19 1.66 6.61 2.78
N ARG A 20 0.74 6.05 1.99
CA ARG A 20 0.67 4.61 1.74
C ARG A 20 1.18 4.29 0.34
N ILE A 21 2.23 3.47 0.27
CA ILE A 21 2.83 3.01 -0.99
C ILE A 21 2.61 1.51 -1.12
N LEU A 22 1.95 1.09 -2.19
CA LEU A 22 1.86 -0.32 -2.54
C LEU A 22 3.09 -0.69 -3.37
N VAL A 23 3.86 -1.66 -2.90
CA VAL A 23 5.08 -2.15 -3.58
C VAL A 23 4.86 -3.47 -4.32
N ASP A 24 3.65 -4.02 -4.25
CA ASP A 24 3.33 -5.32 -4.85
C ASP A 24 3.18 -5.19 -6.38
N ARG A 25 3.61 -6.20 -7.13
CA ARG A 25 3.42 -6.23 -8.60
C ARG A 25 1.96 -6.44 -8.98
N LEU A 26 1.22 -7.18 -8.16
CA LEU A 26 -0.18 -7.51 -8.40
C LEU A 26 -1.09 -6.72 -7.48
N TRP A 27 -2.13 -6.14 -8.05
CA TRP A 27 -3.19 -5.55 -7.25
C TRP A 27 -4.01 -6.66 -6.57
N PRO A 28 -4.26 -6.59 -5.25
CA PRO A 28 -5.07 -7.60 -4.56
C PRO A 28 -6.49 -7.64 -5.14
N ARG A 29 -6.94 -8.85 -5.48
CA ARG A 29 -8.32 -9.08 -5.92
C ARG A 29 -9.30 -8.74 -4.81
N GLY A 30 -10.39 -8.05 -5.17
CA GLY A 30 -11.44 -7.64 -4.23
C GLY A 30 -11.22 -6.31 -3.53
N ILE A 31 -10.09 -5.63 -3.75
CA ILE A 31 -9.84 -4.28 -3.21
C ILE A 31 -10.03 -3.25 -4.32
N LYS A 32 -10.83 -2.20 -4.08
CA LYS A 32 -10.90 -1.05 -4.98
C LYS A 32 -9.74 -0.10 -4.71
N LYS A 33 -9.15 0.50 -5.76
CA LYS A 33 -8.05 1.48 -5.63
C LYS A 33 -8.42 2.64 -4.72
N GLU A 34 -9.65 3.13 -4.85
CA GLU A 34 -10.19 4.22 -4.03
C GLU A 34 -10.31 3.81 -2.56
N SER A 35 -10.81 2.60 -2.28
CA SER A 35 -10.96 2.08 -0.91
C SER A 35 -9.61 1.72 -0.26
N ALA A 36 -8.58 1.46 -1.06
CA ALA A 36 -7.26 1.10 -0.57
C ALA A 36 -6.47 2.30 -0.03
N ALA A 37 -6.88 3.53 -0.38
CA ALA A 37 -6.18 4.77 -0.02
C ALA A 37 -4.65 4.67 -0.23
N ILE A 38 -4.25 4.12 -1.38
CA ILE A 38 -2.85 4.01 -1.78
C ILE A 38 -2.49 5.27 -2.56
N ASN A 39 -1.46 5.99 -2.11
CA ASN A 39 -0.97 7.20 -2.77
C ASN A 39 -0.09 6.89 -3.98
N ALA A 40 0.74 5.86 -3.88
CA ALA A 40 1.64 5.44 -4.96
C ALA A 40 1.66 3.91 -5.09
N TRP A 41 1.75 3.43 -6.34
CA TRP A 41 1.84 2.00 -6.64
C TRP A 41 3.12 1.72 -7.42
N GLU A 42 4.16 1.36 -6.68
CA GLU A 42 5.50 1.11 -7.16
C GLU A 42 5.70 -0.38 -7.45
N LYS A 43 5.40 -0.78 -8.68
CA LYS A 43 5.47 -2.19 -9.12
C LYS A 43 6.91 -2.68 -9.35
N GLU A 44 7.85 -1.73 -9.49
CA GLU A 44 9.19 -2.00 -10.01
C GLU A 44 10.20 -2.39 -8.92
N ILE A 45 9.88 -2.11 -7.64
CA ILE A 45 10.78 -2.38 -6.50
C ILE A 45 10.96 -3.90 -6.27
N LEU A 46 10.06 -4.72 -6.82
CA LEU A 46 10.02 -6.18 -6.60
C LEU A 46 10.87 -6.98 -7.62
N SER A 47 11.86 -6.35 -8.26
CA SER A 47 12.87 -7.01 -9.09
C SER A 47 14.03 -7.51 -8.23
N SER A 48 13.92 -8.73 -7.73
CA SER A 48 15.03 -9.48 -7.14
C SER A 48 14.96 -10.95 -7.53
#